data_AF-A0AAE8EQM5-F1
#
_entry.id   AF-A0AAE8EQM5-F1
#
_cell.length_a   1.000
_cell.length_b   1.000
_cell.length_c   1.000
_cell.angle_alpha   90.00
_cell.angle_beta   90.00
_cell.angle_gamma   90.00
#
_symmetry.space_group_name_H-M   'P 1'
#
loop_
_entity.id
_entity.type
_entity.pdbx_description
1 polymer ?
#
loop_
_entity_poly.entity_id
_entity_poly.type
_entity_poly.pdbx_seq_one_letter_code
_entity_poly.pdbx_strand_id
1 'polypeptide(L)'
;MNRPVKGSGGNATKPKMKRKSREELNQEARDRKRLKKHRGHTAGSRAQETGSASKTGGQSKVADPRIGSKKPVPLGIKEEAITKPKFTAPEAKPIALSPEEELAQLENDDRLDELLDRLENGETLSAKERSWLDETLDRIDILMEQLGIELGDDDDDEQQEDMLQLLKRNSPKDDF
;
A
#
# COMPACT_ATOMS: atom_id res chain seq x y z
N MET A 1 -58.16 -37.69 20.03
CA MET A 1 -57.70 -38.81 20.87
C MET A 1 -57.35 -39.99 19.95
N ASN A 2 -56.14 -40.56 20.12
CA ASN A 2 -55.65 -41.92 19.81
C ASN A 2 -55.86 -42.55 18.41
N ARG A 3 -54.92 -43.21 17.69
CA ARG A 3 -53.45 -43.46 17.61
C ARG A 3 -53.24 -44.10 16.19
N PRO A 4 -52.07 -44.01 15.53
CA PRO A 4 -51.84 -44.69 14.25
C PRO A 4 -51.53 -46.18 14.43
N VAL A 5 -52.13 -47.05 13.59
CA VAL A 5 -51.81 -48.49 13.53
C VAL A 5 -50.61 -48.72 12.61
N LYS A 6 -49.63 -49.46 13.10
CA LYS A 6 -48.35 -49.75 12.45
C LYS A 6 -48.39 -51.12 11.75
N GLY A 7 -48.17 -51.10 10.44
CA GLY A 7 -47.18 -51.97 9.81
C GLY A 7 -47.66 -53.23 9.08
N SER A 8 -47.19 -53.36 7.83
CA SER A 8 -46.66 -54.62 7.29
C SER A 8 -45.46 -54.28 6.39
N GLY A 9 -44.29 -54.13 7.00
CA GLY A 9 -43.03 -53.93 6.28
C GLY A 9 -42.55 -55.26 5.69
N GLY A 10 -42.66 -55.43 4.38
CA GLY A 10 -42.05 -56.53 3.64
C GLY A 10 -40.53 -56.38 3.66
N ASN A 11 -39.85 -57.23 4.43
CA ASN A 11 -38.38 -57.32 4.41
C ASN A 11 -37.93 -58.07 3.14
N ALA A 12 -37.54 -57.32 2.11
CA ALA A 12 -36.72 -57.87 1.03
C ALA A 12 -35.39 -58.36 1.63
N THR A 13 -35.12 -59.66 1.52
CA THR A 13 -33.91 -60.29 2.05
C THR A 13 -32.68 -59.75 1.32
N LYS A 14 -31.94 -58.84 1.98
CA LYS A 14 -30.63 -58.38 1.50
C LYS A 14 -29.70 -59.59 1.35
N PRO A 15 -28.92 -59.71 0.26
CA PRO A 15 -28.02 -60.83 0.08
C PRO A 15 -27.03 -60.88 1.26
N LYS A 16 -26.93 -62.05 1.90
CA LYS A 16 -26.00 -62.29 3.00
C LYS A 16 -24.57 -62.08 2.48
N MET A 17 -23.96 -60.95 2.80
CA MET A 17 -22.54 -60.71 2.56
C MET A 17 -21.76 -61.82 3.27
N LYS A 18 -21.10 -62.69 2.50
CA LYS A 18 -20.26 -63.74 3.09
C LYS A 18 -19.16 -63.04 3.90
N ARG A 19 -18.97 -63.49 5.14
CA ARG A 19 -17.88 -62.99 5.98
C ARG A 19 -16.56 -63.38 5.31
N LYS A 20 -15.69 -62.40 5.13
CA LYS A 20 -14.34 -62.60 4.58
C LYS A 20 -13.62 -63.67 5.39
N SER A 21 -12.83 -64.51 4.71
CA SER A 21 -12.02 -65.51 5.39
C SER A 21 -10.94 -64.83 6.24
N ARG A 22 -10.36 -65.55 7.21
CA ARG A 22 -9.27 -65.02 8.04
C ARG A 22 -8.06 -64.59 7.20
N GLU A 23 -7.79 -65.34 6.13
CA GLU A 23 -6.70 -65.09 5.19
C GLU A 23 -6.97 -63.85 4.34
N GLU A 24 -8.20 -63.66 3.85
CA GLU A 24 -8.61 -62.47 3.10
C GLU A 24 -8.52 -61.20 3.96
N LEU A 25 -8.91 -61.28 5.24
CA LEU A 25 -8.74 -60.19 6.20
C LEU A 25 -7.26 -59.83 6.44
N ASN A 26 -6.38 -60.85 6.48
CA ASN A 26 -4.94 -60.63 6.63
C ASN A 26 -4.34 -59.99 5.37
N GLN A 27 -4.79 -60.38 4.18
CA GLN A 27 -4.39 -59.78 2.91
C GLN A 27 -4.81 -58.31 2.85
N GLU A 28 -6.09 -58.02 3.15
CA GLU A 28 -6.62 -56.65 3.19
C GLU A 28 -5.89 -55.78 4.22
N ALA A 29 -5.54 -56.33 5.38
CA ALA A 29 -4.75 -55.61 6.38
C ALA A 29 -3.34 -55.25 5.87
N ARG A 30 -2.68 -56.15 5.13
CA ARG A 30 -1.38 -55.89 4.51
C ARG A 30 -1.48 -54.83 3.41
N ASP A 31 -2.50 -54.89 2.58
CA ASP A 31 -2.69 -53.92 1.49
C ASP A 31 -3.07 -52.54 2.02
N ARG A 32 -3.92 -52.46 3.05
CA ARG A 32 -4.15 -51.20 3.78
C ARG A 32 -2.88 -50.64 4.39
N LYS A 33 -1.97 -51.49 4.89
CA LYS A 33 -0.65 -51.05 5.40
C LYS A 33 0.22 -50.51 4.26
N ARG A 34 0.25 -51.15 3.08
CA ARG A 34 0.98 -50.66 1.89
C ARG A 34 0.43 -49.32 1.40
N LEU A 35 -0.89 -49.20 1.26
CA LEU A 35 -1.54 -47.95 0.87
C LEU A 35 -1.21 -46.84 1.88
N LYS A 36 -1.31 -47.12 3.18
CA LYS A 36 -0.96 -46.14 4.24
C LYS A 36 0.49 -45.67 4.19
N LYS A 37 1.45 -46.50 3.77
CA LYS A 37 2.85 -46.11 3.61
C LYS A 37 3.05 -45.05 2.50
N HIS A 38 2.19 -45.06 1.47
CA HIS A 38 2.24 -44.10 0.36
C HIS A 38 1.20 -42.96 0.50
N ARG A 39 0.59 -42.78 1.69
CA ARG A 39 -0.29 -41.62 1.96
C ARG A 39 0.47 -40.32 2.22
N GLY A 40 1.80 -40.38 2.33
CA GLY A 40 2.63 -39.18 2.39
C GLY A 40 2.74 -38.52 1.02
N HIS A 41 2.90 -37.20 1.01
CA HIS A 41 3.29 -36.50 -0.21
C HIS A 41 4.64 -37.01 -0.73
N THR A 42 4.85 -36.94 -2.03
CA THR A 42 6.14 -37.26 -2.65
C THR A 42 7.24 -36.38 -2.05
N ALA A 43 8.44 -36.95 -1.89
CA ALA A 43 9.60 -36.18 -1.48
C ALA A 43 9.79 -34.98 -2.43
N GLY A 44 10.02 -33.79 -1.88
CA GLY A 44 10.12 -32.56 -2.67
C GLY A 44 8.80 -31.82 -2.95
N SER A 45 7.63 -32.34 -2.55
CA SER A 45 6.33 -31.66 -2.76
C SER A 45 6.20 -30.28 -2.10
N ARG A 46 7.08 -29.93 -1.15
CA ARG A 46 7.14 -28.59 -0.53
C ARG A 46 8.07 -27.63 -1.27
N ALA A 47 9.06 -28.17 -1.98
CA ALA A 47 10.08 -27.41 -2.70
C ALA A 47 9.72 -27.24 -4.18
N GLN A 48 8.87 -28.12 -4.72
CA GLN A 48 8.02 -27.71 -5.84
C GLN A 48 7.02 -26.70 -5.30
N GLU A 49 7.40 -25.43 -5.37
CA GLU A 49 6.41 -24.43 -5.72
C GLU A 49 5.55 -25.03 -6.83
N THR A 50 4.23 -25.02 -6.67
CA THR A 50 3.35 -25.26 -7.82
C THR A 50 3.54 -24.07 -8.74
N GLY A 51 4.69 -24.03 -9.41
CA GLY A 51 5.09 -23.04 -10.37
C GLY A 51 4.04 -23.11 -11.45
N SER A 52 3.25 -22.05 -11.51
CA SER A 52 2.66 -21.52 -12.74
C SER A 52 2.42 -22.60 -13.80
N ALA A 53 1.52 -23.54 -13.53
CA ALA A 53 0.83 -24.16 -14.64
C ALA A 53 0.04 -23.02 -15.28
N SER A 54 0.65 -22.42 -16.31
CA SER A 54 -0.02 -21.65 -17.34
C SER A 54 -1.06 -22.56 -17.99
N LYS A 55 -2.15 -22.79 -17.25
CA LYS A 55 -3.39 -23.33 -17.77
C LYS A 55 -4.18 -22.10 -18.17
N THR A 56 -3.91 -21.66 -19.40
CA THR A 56 -4.87 -20.93 -20.21
C THR A 56 -6.22 -21.63 -20.06
N GLY A 57 -7.14 -20.99 -19.35
CA GLY A 57 -8.39 -21.62 -18.97
C GLY A 57 -9.12 -20.74 -17.96
N GLY A 58 -9.75 -19.68 -18.48
CA GLY A 58 -10.52 -18.74 -17.70
C GLY A 58 -11.59 -19.44 -16.88
N GLN A 59 -11.34 -19.53 -15.57
CA GLN A 59 -12.38 -19.57 -14.57
C GLN A 59 -11.91 -18.73 -13.39
N SER A 60 -12.67 -17.67 -13.10
CA SER A 60 -12.53 -16.85 -11.91
C SER A 60 -12.82 -17.71 -10.68
N LYS A 61 -11.80 -18.41 -10.19
CA LYS A 61 -11.85 -18.96 -8.83
C LYS A 61 -11.82 -17.75 -7.88
N VAL A 62 -12.73 -17.73 -6.91
CA VAL A 62 -12.73 -16.75 -5.82
C VAL A 62 -11.36 -16.84 -5.14
N ALA A 63 -10.57 -15.78 -5.21
CA ALA A 63 -9.27 -15.73 -4.54
C ALA A 63 -9.50 -15.77 -3.02
N ASP A 64 -8.69 -16.55 -2.30
CA ASP A 64 -8.75 -16.61 -0.83
C ASP A 64 -8.48 -15.20 -0.26
N PRO A 65 -9.38 -14.62 0.57
CA PRO A 65 -9.18 -13.30 1.16
C PRO A 65 -7.89 -13.17 1.98
N ARG A 66 -7.33 -14.29 2.46
CA ARG A 66 -6.06 -14.29 3.22
C ARG A 66 -4.84 -14.13 2.32
N ILE A 67 -4.96 -14.41 1.03
CA ILE A 67 -3.86 -14.33 0.07
C ILE A 67 -4.07 -13.04 -0.74
N GLY A 68 -3.25 -12.03 -0.47
CA GLY A 68 -3.29 -10.77 -1.20
C GLY A 68 -3.06 -10.93 -2.71
N SER A 69 -3.38 -9.88 -3.47
CA SER A 69 -3.16 -9.84 -4.93
C SER A 69 -1.67 -9.97 -5.24
N LYS A 70 -1.26 -11.11 -5.81
CA LYS A 70 0.11 -11.34 -6.33
C LYS A 70 0.26 -10.96 -7.81
N LYS A 71 -0.64 -10.13 -8.35
CA LYS A 71 -0.53 -9.65 -9.73
C LYS A 71 0.65 -8.67 -9.79
N PRO A 72 1.69 -8.92 -10.62
CA PRO A 72 2.82 -8.01 -10.72
C PRO A 72 2.34 -6.66 -11.25
N VAL A 73 2.66 -5.59 -10.53
CA VAL A 73 2.39 -4.22 -10.95
C VAL A 73 3.61 -3.75 -11.76
N PRO A 74 3.44 -3.33 -13.02
CA PRO A 74 4.56 -2.84 -13.82
C PRO A 74 5.08 -1.53 -13.21
N LEU A 75 6.39 -1.46 -12.95
CA LEU A 75 7.07 -0.30 -12.35
C LEU A 75 7.48 0.76 -13.39
N GLY A 76 6.74 0.84 -14.50
CA GLY A 76 6.97 1.82 -15.57
C GLY A 76 5.68 2.55 -15.89
N ILE A 77 5.81 3.76 -16.43
CA ILE A 77 4.69 4.54 -16.97
C ILE A 77 4.18 3.79 -18.21
N LYS A 78 3.23 2.88 -18.01
CA LYS A 78 2.59 2.14 -19.10
C LYS A 78 1.49 3.02 -19.68
N GLU A 79 1.81 3.67 -20.79
CA GLU A 79 0.81 4.25 -21.70
C GLU A 79 0.05 3.09 -22.38
N GLU A 80 -0.91 2.49 -21.67
CA GLU A 80 -1.86 1.56 -22.29
C GLU A 80 -3.11 2.33 -22.72
N ALA A 81 -3.20 2.52 -24.04
CA ALA A 81 -4.35 3.03 -24.75
C ALA A 81 -5.62 2.24 -24.40
N ILE A 82 -6.57 2.91 -23.73
CA ILE A 82 -7.99 2.52 -23.72
C ILE A 82 -8.81 3.75 -24.06
N THR A 83 -9.52 3.62 -25.17
CA THR A 83 -10.41 4.57 -25.82
C THR A 83 -11.54 5.04 -24.90
N LYS A 84 -11.56 6.34 -24.56
CA LYS A 84 -12.77 7.10 -24.19
C LYS A 84 -12.69 8.49 -24.82
N PRO A 85 -13.83 9.07 -25.27
CA PRO A 85 -13.82 10.29 -26.07
C PRO A 85 -13.30 11.50 -25.28
N LYS A 86 -12.43 12.25 -25.96
CA LYS A 86 -11.80 13.51 -25.59
C LYS A 86 -12.69 14.44 -24.75
N PHE A 87 -12.32 14.63 -23.50
CA PHE A 87 -12.27 15.98 -22.93
C PHE A 87 -10.79 16.32 -22.77
N THR A 88 -10.30 17.21 -23.61
CA THR A 88 -8.91 17.68 -23.60
C THR A 88 -8.74 18.66 -22.43
N ALA A 89 -8.22 18.16 -21.31
CA ALA A 89 -7.42 19.00 -20.42
C ALA A 89 -5.96 18.60 -20.65
N PRO A 90 -5.09 19.50 -21.16
CA PRO A 90 -3.67 19.23 -21.17
C PRO A 90 -3.19 19.42 -19.72
N GLU A 91 -3.16 18.33 -18.94
CA GLU A 91 -2.44 18.33 -17.68
C GLU A 91 -0.95 18.18 -18.01
N ALA A 92 -0.38 19.28 -18.52
CA ALA A 92 1.01 19.56 -18.32
C ALA A 92 1.20 19.48 -16.81
N LYS A 93 1.94 18.49 -16.34
CA LYS A 93 2.45 18.51 -14.97
C LYS A 93 3.25 19.82 -14.89
N PRO A 94 2.80 20.86 -14.16
CA PRO A 94 3.80 21.81 -13.71
C PRO A 94 4.77 20.96 -12.89
N ILE A 95 6.05 21.16 -13.12
CA ILE A 95 7.03 20.90 -12.08
C ILE A 95 6.47 21.70 -10.91
N ALA A 96 5.83 21.03 -9.95
CA ALA A 96 5.30 21.70 -8.79
C ALA A 96 6.53 22.26 -8.10
N LEU A 97 6.75 23.56 -8.23
CA LEU A 97 7.78 24.29 -7.51
C LEU A 97 7.68 23.81 -6.06
N SER A 98 8.82 23.39 -5.48
CA SER A 98 8.84 23.11 -4.05
C SER A 98 8.31 24.37 -3.33
N PRO A 99 7.56 24.25 -2.22
CA PRO A 99 7.17 25.43 -1.45
C PRO A 99 8.38 26.32 -1.09
N GLU A 100 9.56 25.71 -0.90
CA GLU A 100 10.84 26.42 -0.73
C GLU A 100 11.26 27.22 -1.97
N GLU A 101 11.06 26.67 -3.16
CA GLU A 101 11.45 27.28 -4.43
C GLU A 101 10.49 28.42 -4.80
N GLU A 102 9.20 28.27 -4.50
CA GLU A 102 8.22 29.34 -4.65
C GLU A 102 8.50 30.49 -3.67
N LEU A 103 8.82 30.18 -2.41
CA LEU A 103 9.18 31.18 -1.40
C LEU A 103 10.44 31.94 -1.83
N ALA A 104 11.50 31.24 -2.25
CA ALA A 104 12.72 31.86 -2.75
C ALA A 104 12.46 32.73 -4.00
N GLN A 105 11.51 32.34 -4.87
CA GLN A 105 11.16 33.15 -6.03
C GLN A 105 10.44 34.44 -5.62
N LEU A 106 9.54 34.38 -4.64
CA LEU A 106 8.84 35.57 -4.13
C LEU A 106 9.78 36.51 -3.36
N GLU A 107 10.73 35.96 -2.60
CA GLU A 107 11.76 36.74 -1.90
C GLU A 107 12.77 37.41 -2.85
N ASN A 108 12.96 36.88 -4.06
CA ASN A 108 13.84 37.45 -5.08
C ASN A 108 13.06 38.19 -6.19
N ASP A 109 11.78 38.56 -5.96
CA ASP A 109 11.00 39.32 -6.94
C ASP A 109 11.34 40.82 -6.88
N ASP A 110 12.04 41.32 -7.91
CA ASP A 110 12.40 42.74 -8.08
C ASP A 110 11.21 43.70 -7.88
N ARG A 111 9.99 43.26 -8.23
CA ARG A 111 8.78 44.08 -8.10
C ARG A 111 8.34 44.22 -6.64
N LEU A 112 8.50 43.16 -5.85
CA LEU A 112 8.20 43.21 -4.41
C LEU A 112 9.16 44.18 -3.73
N ASP A 113 10.45 44.05 -4.04
CA ASP A 113 11.51 44.92 -3.52
C ASP A 113 11.27 46.40 -3.87
N GLU A 114 10.98 46.72 -5.14
CA GLU A 114 10.71 48.11 -5.55
C GLU A 114 9.49 48.71 -4.82
N LEU A 115 8.45 47.91 -4.59
CA LEU A 115 7.26 48.37 -3.87
C LEU A 115 7.54 48.60 -2.38
N LEU A 116 8.39 47.77 -1.76
CA LEU A 116 8.84 47.95 -0.39
C LEU A 116 9.74 49.19 -0.26
N ASP A 117 10.68 49.39 -1.18
CA ASP A 117 11.55 50.57 -1.23
C ASP A 117 10.74 51.87 -1.35
N ARG A 118 9.74 51.91 -2.23
CA ARG A 118 8.85 53.07 -2.36
C ARG A 118 8.07 53.34 -1.07
N LEU A 119 7.64 52.29 -0.39
CA LEU A 119 6.93 52.41 0.89
C LEU A 119 7.86 52.93 2.00
N GLU A 120 9.13 52.50 2.04
CA GLU A 120 10.15 53.03 2.94
C GLU A 120 10.48 54.51 2.63
N ASN A 121 10.53 54.87 1.35
CA ASN A 121 10.69 56.25 0.89
C ASN A 121 9.46 57.15 1.17
N GLY A 122 8.37 56.57 1.72
CA GLY A 122 7.15 57.29 2.08
C GLY A 122 6.24 57.62 0.90
N GLU A 123 6.45 56.99 -0.26
CA GLU A 123 5.60 57.15 -1.43
C GLU A 123 4.28 56.40 -1.25
N THR A 124 3.18 56.98 -1.76
CA THR A 124 1.86 56.36 -1.69
C THR A 124 1.66 55.37 -2.83
N LEU A 125 1.64 54.08 -2.51
CA LEU A 125 1.28 53.02 -3.45
C LEU A 125 -0.17 53.15 -3.93
N SER A 126 -0.43 52.80 -5.20
CA SER A 126 -1.79 52.70 -5.70
C SER A 126 -2.55 51.55 -5.03
N ALA A 127 -3.89 51.60 -5.01
CA ALA A 127 -4.71 50.55 -4.39
C ALA A 127 -4.43 49.15 -4.97
N LYS A 128 -4.08 49.07 -6.27
CA LYS A 128 -3.75 47.80 -6.93
C LYS A 128 -2.39 47.26 -6.50
N GLU A 129 -1.39 48.13 -6.35
CA GLU A 129 -0.05 47.73 -5.88
C GLU A 129 -0.11 47.31 -4.41
N ARG A 130 -0.89 48.03 -3.59
CA ARG A 130 -1.14 47.69 -2.19
C ARG A 130 -1.76 46.30 -2.04
N SER A 131 -2.87 46.04 -2.75
CA SER A 131 -3.54 44.73 -2.73
C SER A 131 -2.63 43.60 -3.17
N TRP A 132 -1.82 43.84 -4.21
CA TRP A 132 -0.86 42.84 -4.69
C TRP A 132 0.26 42.57 -3.67
N LEU A 133 0.75 43.61 -3.00
CA LEU A 133 1.76 43.49 -1.95
C LEU A 133 1.21 42.70 -0.77
N ASP A 134 0.01 43.07 -0.29
CA ASP A 134 -0.67 42.36 0.80
C ASP A 134 -0.91 40.87 0.44
N GLU A 135 -1.42 40.58 -0.77
CA GLU A 135 -1.62 39.19 -1.25
C GLU A 135 -0.31 38.39 -1.36
N THR A 136 0.78 39.05 -1.76
CA THR A 136 2.10 38.41 -1.87
C THR A 136 2.68 38.11 -0.50
N LEU A 137 2.55 39.02 0.47
CA LEU A 137 2.98 38.81 1.84
C LEU A 137 2.17 37.67 2.50
N ASP A 138 0.84 37.65 2.33
CA ASP A 138 -0.01 36.56 2.81
C ASP A 138 0.41 35.20 2.22
N ARG A 139 0.83 35.19 0.95
CA ARG A 139 1.33 33.96 0.30
C ARG A 139 2.65 33.50 0.90
N ILE A 140 3.57 34.42 1.20
CA ILE A 140 4.85 34.13 1.85
C ILE A 140 4.59 33.53 3.24
N ASP A 141 3.67 34.09 4.03
CA ASP A 141 3.32 33.56 5.35
C ASP A 141 2.81 32.11 5.28
N ILE A 142 1.90 31.81 4.34
CA ILE A 142 1.40 30.44 4.11
C ILE A 142 2.54 29.50 3.71
N LEU A 143 3.48 29.95 2.88
CA LEU A 143 4.63 29.14 2.45
C LEU A 143 5.57 28.87 3.63
N MET A 144 5.81 29.85 4.51
CA MET A 144 6.60 29.66 5.73
C MET A 144 5.95 28.66 6.68
N GLU A 145 4.64 28.75 6.92
CA GLU A 145 3.88 27.79 7.73
C GLU A 145 3.95 26.38 7.12
N GLN A 146 3.78 26.26 5.80
CA GLN A 146 3.84 24.98 5.10
C GLN A 146 5.23 24.32 5.20
N LEU A 147 6.29 25.11 5.30
CA LEU A 147 7.65 24.64 5.51
C LEU A 147 8.00 24.35 6.97
N GLY A 148 7.09 24.66 7.91
CA GLY A 148 7.33 24.52 9.34
C GLY A 148 8.34 25.53 9.89
N ILE A 149 8.55 26.64 9.19
CA ILE A 149 9.26 27.82 9.72
C ILE A 149 8.20 28.62 10.50
N GLU A 150 7.73 28.08 11.62
CA GLU A 150 6.80 28.80 12.47
C GLU A 150 7.52 30.00 13.10
N LEU A 151 7.04 31.22 12.83
CA LEU A 151 7.60 32.47 13.37
C LEU A 151 7.29 32.65 14.88
N GLY A 152 6.98 31.57 15.63
CA GLY A 152 6.39 31.72 16.96
C GLY A 152 6.26 30.51 17.89
N ASP A 153 6.89 29.35 17.64
CA ASP A 153 6.98 28.31 18.68
C ASP A 153 8.39 27.71 18.75
N ASP A 154 9.24 28.44 19.46
CA ASP A 154 10.53 28.01 20.00
C ASP A 154 10.29 27.01 21.15
N ASP A 155 9.58 25.90 20.90
CA ASP A 155 9.66 24.70 21.76
C ASP A 155 10.91 23.91 21.33
N ASP A 156 12.05 24.59 21.46
CA ASP A 156 13.40 24.21 21.07
C ASP A 156 14.06 23.34 22.16
N ASP A 157 13.30 22.42 22.75
CA ASP A 157 13.82 21.51 23.79
C ASP A 157 14.09 20.08 23.27
N GLU A 158 13.51 19.67 22.13
CA GLU A 158 13.69 18.30 21.60
C GLU A 158 14.74 18.17 20.47
N GLN A 159 14.94 19.22 19.65
CA GLN A 159 15.90 19.16 18.53
C GLN A 159 17.35 19.41 18.96
N GLN A 160 17.56 20.13 20.06
CA GLN A 160 18.89 20.41 20.60
C GLN A 160 19.60 19.13 21.06
N GLU A 161 18.88 18.13 21.60
CA GLU A 161 19.46 16.86 22.06
C GLU A 161 20.00 16.00 20.92
N ASP A 162 19.28 15.91 19.79
CA ASP A 162 19.73 15.15 18.62
C ASP A 162 20.94 15.82 17.95
N MET A 163 20.95 17.15 17.90
CA MET A 163 22.07 17.92 17.39
C MET A 163 23.33 17.77 18.29
N LEU A 164 23.16 17.80 19.62
CA LEU A 164 24.25 17.57 20.58
C LEU A 164 24.77 16.13 20.51
N GLN A 165 23.88 15.16 20.28
CA GLN A 165 24.24 13.75 20.18
C GLN A 165 25.00 13.44 18.89
N LEU A 166 24.63 14.07 17.77
CA LEU A 166 25.36 14.00 16.51
C LEU A 166 26.74 14.64 16.61
N LEU A 167 26.83 15.83 17.23
CA LEU A 167 28.10 16.53 17.45
C LEU A 167 29.03 15.71 18.36
N LYS A 168 28.51 15.16 19.46
CA LYS A 168 29.26 14.31 20.39
C LYS A 168 29.72 12.98 19.77
N ARG A 169 29.02 12.48 18.74
CA ARG A 169 29.42 11.27 18.01
C ARG A 169 30.49 11.55 16.95
N ASN A 170 30.51 12.76 16.37
CA ASN A 170 31.50 13.17 15.39
C ASN A 170 32.74 13.86 15.98
N SER A 171 32.73 14.25 17.26
CA SER A 171 33.95 14.70 17.93
C SER A 171 34.85 13.49 18.28
N PRO A 172 36.03 13.33 17.65
CA PRO A 172 37.02 12.39 18.15
C PRO A 172 37.39 12.82 19.57
N LYS A 173 37.23 11.91 20.53
CA LYS A 173 37.76 12.14 21.88
C LYS A 173 39.28 12.25 21.73
N ASP A 174 39.81 13.44 21.92
CA ASP A 174 41.25 13.63 22.07
C ASP A 174 41.70 12.81 23.28
N ASP A 175 42.37 11.69 23.01
CA ASP A 175 43.13 10.91 23.98
C ASP A 175 44.41 11.69 24.31
N PHE A 176 44.48 12.23 25.54
CA PHE A 176 45.69 12.77 26.17
C PHE A 176 46.11 11.87 27.34
#